data_AF-A0A942AAD9-F1
#
_entry.id   AF-A0A942AAD9-F1
#
_cell.length_a   1.000
_cell.length_b   1.000
_cell.length_c   1.000
_cell.angle_alpha   90.00
_cell.angle_beta   90.00
_cell.angle_gamma   90.00
#
_symmetry.space_group_name_H-M   'P 1'
#
loop_
_entity.id
_entity.type
_entity.pdbx_description
1 polymer ?
#
loop_
_entity_poly.entity_id
_entity_poly.type
_entity_poly.pdbx_seq_one_letter_code
_entity_poly.pdbx_strand_id
1 'polypeptide(L)'
;MKKLISVLISVLFASVGISGQAKIDRKAVVDRHRIVTTKTNPRSPAQVGNGEFAFSVDITGLQTFVPFNTMSQWSWHSFPLPEGCKVEDFKRLTMDTHGRDVSYELPNPEQPELSAWLAGNPHRFNLGRIGFKLTKP
;
A
#
# COMPACT_ATOMS: atom_id res chain seq x y z
N MET A 1 -3.30 49.31 -43.01
CA MET A 1 -2.24 48.59 -42.26
C MET A 1 -2.71 48.08 -40.90
N LYS A 2 -3.26 48.91 -40.00
CA LYS A 2 -3.74 48.47 -38.67
C LYS A 2 -4.84 47.38 -38.70
N LYS A 3 -5.80 47.47 -39.64
CA LYS A 3 -6.84 46.44 -39.83
C LYS A 3 -6.29 45.09 -40.36
N LEU A 4 -5.23 45.14 -41.17
CA LEU A 4 -4.58 43.94 -41.71
C LEU A 4 -3.78 43.21 -40.63
N ILE A 5 -3.09 43.97 -39.77
CA ILE A 5 -2.35 43.45 -38.62
C ILE A 5 -3.31 42.84 -37.59
N SER A 6 -4.45 43.47 -37.34
CA SER A 6 -5.48 42.94 -36.43
C SER A 6 -6.07 41.60 -36.93
N VAL A 7 -6.30 41.47 -38.25
CA VAL A 7 -6.82 40.24 -38.85
C VAL A 7 -5.78 39.11 -38.80
N LEU A 8 -4.50 39.41 -39.06
CA LEU A 8 -3.42 38.44 -38.93
C LEU A 8 -3.25 37.93 -37.49
N ILE A 9 -3.34 38.82 -36.50
CA ILE A 9 -3.25 38.45 -35.08
C ILE A 9 -4.44 37.55 -34.67
N SER A 10 -5.65 37.85 -35.14
CA SER A 10 -6.83 37.01 -34.85
C SER A 10 -6.77 35.61 -35.50
N VAL A 11 -6.13 35.46 -36.66
CA VAL A 11 -5.94 34.15 -37.33
C VAL A 11 -4.85 33.33 -36.61
N LEU A 12 -3.79 33.98 -36.13
CA LEU A 12 -2.74 33.30 -35.34
C LEU A 12 -3.24 32.77 -34.00
N PHE A 13 -4.20 33.45 -33.35
CA PHE A 13 -4.82 32.94 -32.12
C PHE A 13 -5.85 31.82 -32.37
N ALA A 14 -6.46 31.75 -33.55
CA ALA A 14 -7.42 30.70 -33.89
C ALA A 14 -6.75 29.33 -34.14
N SER A 15 -5.46 29.28 -34.46
CA SER A 15 -4.72 28.04 -34.72
C SER A 15 -4.10 27.38 -33.48
N VAL A 16 -4.25 27.96 -32.28
CA VAL A 16 -3.69 27.39 -31.03
C VAL A 16 -4.69 26.47 -30.31
N GLY A 17 -5.94 26.40 -30.79
CA GLY A 17 -6.99 25.58 -30.18
C GLY A 17 -7.23 24.28 -30.93
N ILE A 18 -7.26 23.17 -30.19
CA ILE A 18 -7.70 21.81 -30.56
C ILE A 18 -6.53 20.86 -30.90
N SER A 19 -5.68 20.62 -29.90
CA SER A 19 -5.16 19.28 -29.69
C SER A 19 -6.32 18.42 -29.17
N GLY A 20 -7.12 17.84 -30.08
CA GLY A 20 -8.06 16.80 -29.69
C GLY A 20 -7.29 15.70 -28.98
N GLN A 21 -7.60 15.43 -27.72
CA GLN A 21 -6.88 14.44 -26.93
C GLN A 21 -7.04 13.07 -27.62
N ALA A 22 -5.99 12.62 -28.30
CA ALA A 22 -6.01 11.35 -29.01
C ALA A 22 -6.45 10.25 -28.04
N LYS A 23 -7.38 9.39 -28.47
CA LYS A 23 -7.90 8.29 -27.66
C LYS A 23 -6.72 7.46 -27.15
N ILE A 24 -6.61 7.29 -25.83
CA ILE A 24 -5.50 6.57 -25.21
C ILE A 24 -5.48 5.13 -25.74
N ASP A 25 -4.34 4.72 -26.30
CA ASP A 25 -4.06 3.30 -26.54
C ASP A 25 -3.78 2.60 -25.20
N ARG A 26 -4.87 2.14 -24.57
CA ARG A 26 -4.83 1.46 -23.28
C ARG A 26 -4.00 0.17 -23.34
N LYS A 27 -3.98 -0.52 -24.49
CA LYS A 27 -3.23 -1.76 -24.64
C LYS A 27 -1.73 -1.48 -24.61
N ALA A 28 -1.25 -0.51 -25.38
CA ALA A 28 0.17 -0.13 -25.36
C ALA A 28 0.62 0.38 -23.98
N VAL A 29 -0.24 1.12 -23.27
CA VAL A 29 0.03 1.62 -21.91
C VAL A 29 0.16 0.49 -20.88
N VAL A 30 -0.67 -0.54 -20.97
CA VAL A 30 -0.61 -1.69 -20.06
C VAL A 30 0.56 -2.59 -20.42
N ASP A 31 0.77 -2.86 -21.72
CA ASP A 31 1.79 -3.77 -22.21
C ASP A 31 3.22 -3.31 -21.87
N ARG A 32 3.48 -2.00 -21.86
CA ARG A 32 4.81 -1.46 -21.48
C ARG A 32 5.18 -1.73 -20.02
N HIS A 33 4.22 -2.05 -19.16
CA HIS A 33 4.43 -2.36 -17.73
C HIS A 33 4.07 -3.82 -17.39
N ARG A 34 4.12 -4.71 -18.37
CA ARG A 34 3.81 -6.12 -18.15
C ARG A 34 4.81 -6.72 -17.14
N ILE A 35 4.29 -7.18 -16.01
CA ILE A 35 5.07 -7.89 -14.99
C ILE A 35 5.29 -9.32 -15.50
N VAL A 36 6.55 -9.75 -15.62
CA VAL A 36 6.93 -11.09 -16.06
C VAL A 36 7.77 -11.76 -14.98
N THR A 37 7.26 -12.85 -14.43
CA THR A 37 7.93 -13.66 -13.40
C THR A 37 8.21 -15.04 -13.95
N THR A 38 9.49 -15.44 -14.01
CA THR A 38 9.93 -16.74 -14.58
C THR A 38 10.38 -17.75 -13.53
N LYS A 39 10.47 -17.34 -12.26
CA LYS A 39 10.79 -18.20 -11.11
C LYS A 39 10.16 -17.66 -9.85
N THR A 40 9.90 -18.53 -8.88
CA THR A 40 9.48 -18.09 -7.54
C THR A 40 10.61 -17.34 -6.85
N ASN A 41 10.34 -16.12 -6.37
CA ASN A 41 11.21 -15.39 -5.47
C ASN A 41 10.55 -15.32 -4.08
N PRO A 42 11.08 -16.03 -3.07
CA PRO A 42 10.44 -16.10 -1.74
C PRO A 42 10.41 -14.77 -0.98
N ARG A 43 11.13 -13.74 -1.44
CA ARG A 43 11.15 -12.42 -0.80
C ARG A 43 10.42 -11.33 -1.60
N SER A 44 9.99 -11.64 -2.82
CA SER A 44 9.37 -10.66 -3.71
C SER A 44 8.23 -11.33 -4.48
N PRO A 45 7.03 -11.40 -3.88
CA PRO A 45 5.85 -11.89 -4.58
C PRO A 45 5.45 -10.92 -5.70
N ALA A 46 4.87 -11.46 -6.77
CA ALA A 46 4.01 -10.64 -7.61
C ALA A 46 2.71 -10.37 -6.85
N GLN A 47 2.08 -9.22 -7.05
CA GLN A 47 0.86 -8.86 -6.35
C GLN A 47 -0.18 -8.32 -7.31
N VAL A 48 -1.42 -8.75 -7.12
CA VAL A 48 -2.59 -8.22 -7.82
C VAL A 48 -3.57 -7.67 -6.80
N GLY A 49 -4.27 -6.60 -7.16
CA GLY A 49 -5.17 -5.93 -6.24
C GLY A 49 -6.01 -4.87 -6.94
N ASN A 50 -6.98 -4.34 -6.20
CA ASN A 50 -7.93 -3.33 -6.69
C ASN A 50 -7.88 -2.02 -5.87
N GLY A 51 -6.81 -1.82 -5.10
CA GLY A 51 -6.66 -0.71 -4.15
C GLY A 51 -7.07 -1.09 -2.73
N GLU A 52 -8.09 -1.93 -2.58
CA GLU A 52 -8.69 -2.28 -1.28
C GLU A 52 -8.45 -3.72 -0.84
N PHE A 53 -7.97 -4.54 -1.77
CA PHE A 53 -7.59 -5.92 -1.59
C PHE A 53 -6.29 -6.16 -2.37
N ALA A 54 -5.41 -6.96 -1.79
CA ALA A 54 -4.14 -7.34 -2.37
C ALA A 54 -3.87 -8.84 -2.14
N PHE A 55 -3.61 -9.57 -3.22
CA PHE A 55 -3.24 -10.97 -3.22
C PHE A 55 -1.85 -11.16 -3.79
N SER A 56 -0.97 -11.70 -2.98
CA SER A 56 0.43 -11.95 -3.34
C SER A 56 0.60 -13.39 -3.84
N VAL A 57 1.28 -13.57 -4.96
CA VAL A 57 1.38 -14.85 -5.68
C VAL A 57 2.83 -15.24 -5.99
N ASP A 58 3.09 -16.54 -6.01
CA ASP A 58 4.29 -17.13 -6.60
C ASP A 58 4.09 -17.47 -8.09
N ILE A 59 5.03 -18.20 -8.70
CA ILE A 59 5.01 -18.53 -10.14
C ILE A 59 3.75 -19.30 -10.58
N THR A 60 3.08 -19.98 -9.65
CA THR A 60 1.83 -20.69 -9.95
C THR A 60 0.64 -19.76 -10.16
N GLY A 61 0.79 -18.45 -9.90
CA GLY A 61 -0.32 -17.50 -9.82
C GLY A 61 -1.15 -17.62 -8.54
N LEU A 62 -0.72 -18.46 -7.59
CA LEU A 62 -1.30 -18.66 -6.27
C LEU A 62 -0.19 -18.61 -5.18
N GLN A 63 -0.51 -18.99 -3.95
CA GLN A 63 0.44 -19.09 -2.82
C GLN A 63 0.83 -20.55 -2.58
N THR A 64 1.29 -21.26 -3.61
CA THR A 64 1.56 -22.70 -3.57
C THR A 64 2.87 -23.02 -2.84
N PHE A 65 3.98 -22.41 -3.26
CA PHE A 65 5.31 -22.66 -2.73
C PHE A 65 5.67 -21.75 -1.56
N VAL A 66 5.15 -20.52 -1.55
CA VAL A 66 5.46 -19.52 -0.51
C VAL A 66 4.16 -19.00 0.11
N PRO A 67 4.03 -19.00 1.44
CA PRO A 67 2.85 -18.46 2.13
C PRO A 67 2.89 -16.93 2.17
N PHE A 68 2.70 -16.28 1.03
CA PHE A 68 2.58 -14.82 1.01
C PHE A 68 1.27 -14.35 1.66
N ASN A 69 1.13 -13.03 1.78
CA ASN A 69 -0.03 -12.42 2.43
C ASN A 69 -1.16 -12.11 1.44
N THR A 70 -2.37 -12.26 1.94
CA THR A 70 -3.63 -11.80 1.36
C THR A 70 -4.21 -10.75 2.30
N MET A 71 -4.22 -9.49 1.88
CA MET A 71 -4.56 -8.36 2.75
C MET A 71 -5.74 -7.57 2.17
N SER A 72 -6.52 -6.92 3.03
CA SER A 72 -7.52 -5.94 2.61
C SER A 72 -7.51 -4.70 3.50
N GLN A 73 -8.18 -3.64 3.07
CA GLN A 73 -8.38 -2.45 3.89
C GLN A 73 -9.23 -2.71 5.13
N TRP A 74 -10.11 -3.72 5.09
CA TRP A 74 -11.15 -3.96 6.09
C TRP A 74 -10.78 -5.07 7.07
N SER A 75 -9.71 -5.83 6.82
CA SER A 75 -9.29 -6.96 7.67
C SER A 75 -8.57 -6.52 8.95
N TRP A 76 -9.17 -5.64 9.74
CA TRP A 76 -8.60 -5.23 11.03
C TRP A 76 -8.93 -6.23 12.12
N HIS A 77 -7.95 -6.50 12.98
CA HIS A 77 -8.07 -7.36 14.14
C HIS A 77 -7.30 -6.80 15.33
N SER A 78 -7.76 -7.14 16.54
CA SER A 78 -7.04 -6.89 17.78
C SER A 78 -7.13 -8.13 18.66
N PHE A 79 -6.02 -8.52 19.26
CA PHE A 79 -6.04 -9.47 20.36
C PHE A 79 -6.70 -8.85 21.60
N PRO A 80 -7.24 -9.65 22.53
CA PRO A 80 -7.69 -9.14 23.83
C PRO A 80 -6.58 -8.37 24.53
N LEU A 81 -6.95 -7.31 25.25
CA LEU A 81 -6.01 -6.60 26.14
C LEU A 81 -5.48 -7.55 27.23
N PRO A 82 -4.26 -7.33 27.74
CA PRO A 82 -3.77 -8.01 28.93
C PRO A 82 -4.75 -7.85 30.10
N GLU A 83 -4.86 -8.88 30.93
CA GLU A 83 -5.84 -8.90 32.03
C GLU A 83 -5.60 -7.73 33.00
N GLY A 84 -6.67 -7.06 33.40
CA GLY A 84 -6.61 -5.91 34.31
C GLY A 84 -6.00 -4.62 33.73
N CYS A 85 -5.60 -4.61 32.46
CA CYS A 85 -5.03 -3.42 31.82
C CYS A 85 -6.06 -2.66 30.98
N LYS A 86 -5.93 -1.34 30.91
CA LYS A 86 -6.61 -0.48 29.95
C LYS A 86 -5.60 0.29 29.11
N VAL A 87 -6.01 0.72 27.91
CA VAL A 87 -5.15 1.51 27.01
C VAL A 87 -4.74 2.82 27.67
N GLU A 88 -5.64 3.43 28.45
CA GLU A 88 -5.42 4.69 29.15
C GLU A 88 -4.37 4.59 30.26
N ASP A 89 -4.08 3.37 30.74
CA ASP A 89 -3.08 3.14 31.78
C ASP A 89 -1.65 3.26 31.25
N PHE A 90 -1.46 3.35 29.94
CA PHE A 90 -0.15 3.42 29.31
C PHE A 90 0.59 4.71 29.67
N LYS A 91 1.74 4.56 30.32
CA LYS A 91 2.63 5.64 30.71
C LYS A 91 3.65 5.86 29.61
N ARG A 92 3.57 7.04 29.00
CA ARG A 92 4.56 7.53 28.02
C ARG A 92 5.91 7.77 28.69
N LEU A 93 6.98 7.56 27.94
CA LEU A 93 8.33 7.83 28.40
C LEU A 93 8.71 9.28 28.06
N THR A 94 9.20 10.02 29.06
CA THR A 94 9.77 11.36 28.83
C THR A 94 11.24 11.22 28.44
N MET A 95 11.62 11.86 27.33
CA MET A 95 12.98 11.90 26.86
C MET A 95 13.38 13.34 26.53
N ASP A 96 14.65 13.66 26.75
CA ASP A 96 15.22 14.92 26.27
C ASP A 96 15.34 14.89 24.74
N THR A 97 14.58 15.74 24.07
CA THR A 97 14.61 15.95 22.62
C THR A 97 14.95 17.41 22.34
N HIS A 98 16.23 17.65 22.08
CA HIS A 98 16.81 18.97 21.79
C HIS A 98 16.67 19.96 22.95
N GLY A 99 17.01 19.54 24.17
CA GLY A 99 16.96 20.38 25.38
C GLY A 99 15.55 20.60 25.92
N ARG A 100 14.62 19.70 25.57
CA ARG A 100 13.21 19.75 26.00
C ARG A 100 12.75 18.35 26.35
N ASP A 101 12.13 18.23 27.50
CA ASP A 101 11.45 17.01 27.91
C ASP A 101 10.18 16.81 27.05
N VAL A 102 10.20 15.77 26.20
CA VAL A 102 9.10 15.39 25.33
C VAL A 102 8.63 13.99 25.68
N SER A 103 7.31 13.84 25.79
CA SER A 103 6.67 12.56 26.09
C SER A 103 6.44 11.76 24.82
N TYR A 104 6.94 10.53 24.77
CA TYR A 104 6.82 9.62 23.63
C TYR A 104 6.04 8.35 23.96
N GLU A 105 5.31 7.84 22.97
CA GLU A 105 4.66 6.53 22.99
C GLU A 105 5.64 5.42 22.60
N LEU A 106 6.76 5.34 23.32
CA LEU A 106 7.77 4.30 23.15
C LEU A 106 7.48 3.11 24.07
N PRO A 107 7.93 1.89 23.73
CA PRO A 107 7.78 0.73 24.60
C PRO A 107 8.29 1.03 26.02
N ASN A 108 7.40 0.94 27.00
CA ASN A 108 7.70 1.24 28.38
C ASN A 108 8.16 -0.05 29.10
N PRO A 109 9.41 -0.12 29.60
CA PRO A 109 9.91 -1.30 30.33
C PRO A 109 9.12 -1.62 31.61
N GLU A 110 8.44 -0.65 32.22
CA GLU A 110 7.57 -0.85 33.39
C GLU A 110 6.21 -1.47 33.02
N GLN A 111 5.82 -1.41 31.74
CA GLN A 111 4.55 -1.91 31.22
C GLN A 111 4.79 -2.75 29.95
N PRO A 112 5.57 -3.84 30.02
CA PRO A 112 6.01 -4.56 28.82
C PRO A 112 4.84 -5.21 28.06
N GLU A 113 3.86 -5.77 28.76
CA GLU A 113 2.69 -6.42 28.13
C GLU A 113 1.79 -5.42 27.42
N LEU A 114 1.43 -4.31 28.09
CA LEU A 114 0.63 -3.25 27.49
C LEU A 114 1.35 -2.57 26.33
N SER A 115 2.67 -2.36 26.45
CA SER A 115 3.51 -1.82 25.37
C SER A 115 3.50 -2.74 24.14
N ALA A 116 3.70 -4.05 24.34
CA ALA A 116 3.67 -5.02 23.26
C ALA A 116 2.29 -5.11 22.61
N TRP A 117 1.22 -5.04 23.43
CA TRP A 117 -0.15 -5.05 22.92
C TRP A 117 -0.45 -3.83 22.05
N LEU A 118 -0.09 -2.61 22.51
CA LEU A 118 -0.30 -1.37 21.75
C LEU A 118 0.51 -1.33 20.45
N ALA A 119 1.74 -1.86 20.47
CA ALA A 119 2.55 -1.97 19.26
C ALA A 119 1.96 -2.97 18.24
N GLY A 120 1.26 -4.00 18.72
CA GLY A 120 0.71 -5.06 17.89
C GLY A 120 -0.76 -4.85 17.48
N ASN A 121 -1.50 -3.90 18.05
CA ASN A 121 -2.96 -3.81 17.86
C ASN A 121 -3.46 -2.35 17.75
N PRO A 122 -4.52 -2.08 16.96
CA PRO A 122 -5.10 -2.98 15.96
C PRO A 122 -4.14 -3.20 14.78
N HIS A 123 -4.14 -4.39 14.21
CA HIS A 123 -3.34 -4.73 13.04
C HIS A 123 -4.21 -5.26 11.90
N ARG A 124 -3.71 -5.20 10.67
CA ARG A 124 -4.34 -5.89 9.55
C ARG A 124 -4.00 -7.37 9.61
N PHE A 125 -5.03 -8.20 9.54
CA PHE A 125 -4.95 -9.65 9.56
C PHE A 125 -4.86 -10.21 8.14
N ASN A 126 -4.07 -11.27 7.97
CA ASN A 126 -3.94 -12.00 6.71
C ASN A 126 -5.18 -12.88 6.48
N LEU A 127 -5.93 -12.58 5.41
CA LEU A 127 -7.27 -13.15 5.15
C LEU A 127 -7.28 -14.65 4.86
N GLY A 128 -6.16 -15.22 4.45
CA GLY A 128 -6.05 -16.65 4.19
C GLY A 128 -5.16 -16.97 2.99
N ARG A 129 -4.96 -18.27 2.79
CA ARG A 129 -4.05 -18.80 1.79
C ARG A 129 -4.78 -19.63 0.75
N ILE A 130 -4.53 -19.33 -0.52
CA ILE A 130 -5.03 -20.12 -1.66
C ILE A 130 -3.84 -20.62 -2.45
N GLY A 131 -3.72 -21.93 -2.62
CA GLY A 131 -2.61 -22.57 -3.32
C GLY A 131 -2.95 -24.00 -3.72
N PHE A 132 -2.17 -24.56 -4.63
CA PHE A 132 -2.34 -25.96 -5.02
C PHE A 132 -1.87 -26.90 -3.92
N LYS A 133 -2.60 -28.00 -3.73
CA LYS A 133 -2.12 -29.14 -2.95
C LYS A 133 -1.26 -30.02 -3.86
N LEU A 134 0.04 -30.06 -3.58
CA LEU A 134 0.97 -30.93 -4.31
C LEU A 134 0.78 -32.37 -3.80
N THR A 135 0.14 -33.21 -4.60
CA THR A 135 0.07 -34.66 -4.37
C THR A 135 1.23 -35.33 -5.09
N LYS A 136 1.79 -36.40 -4.50
CA LYS A 136 2.69 -37.27 -5.26
C LYS A 136 1.89 -37.92 -6.39
N PRO A 137 2.45 -38.04 -7.61
CA PRO A 137 1.91 -38.96 -8.58
C PRO A 137 1.95 -40.40 -8.04
#